data_AF-A0A522QU48-F1
#
_entry.id   AF-A0A522QU48-F1
#
_cell.length_a   1.000
_cell.length_b   1.000
_cell.length_c   1.000
_cell.angle_alpha   90.00
_cell.angle_beta   90.00
_cell.angle_gamma   90.00
#
_symmetry.space_group_name_H-M   'P 1'
#
loop_
_entity.id
_entity.type
_entity.pdbx_description
1 polymer ?
#
loop_
_entity_poly.entity_id
_entity_poly.type
_entity_poly.pdbx_seq_one_letter_code
_entity_poly.pdbx_strand_id
1 'polypeptide(L)'
;MIVPLALTMLAGCSGAPPAAQTLSARDITRLPRPWPTAQAAANDAPPRILVVYVNETTISNGDHWRGRIATSTNVASLEIRTESFSFTAQRSAFGEFTFDVHVLDLPPQYRRGYTLQIIARNAGGARDERYVPIRFL
;
A
#
# COMPACT_ATOMS: atom_id res chain seq x y z
N MET A 1 -50.08 20.20 27.94
CA MET A 1 -48.77 19.72 28.45
C MET A 1 -48.05 19.08 27.27
N ILE A 2 -47.01 19.76 26.77
CA ILE A 2 -46.23 19.35 25.60
C ILE A 2 -44.89 18.82 26.13
N VAL A 3 -44.53 17.58 25.78
CA VAL A 3 -43.19 17.02 26.02
C VAL A 3 -42.55 16.83 24.65
N PRO A 4 -41.50 17.60 24.28
CA PRO A 4 -40.74 17.32 23.07
C PRO A 4 -39.65 16.30 23.41
N LEU A 5 -39.73 15.12 22.81
CA LEU A 5 -38.65 14.13 22.84
C LEU A 5 -37.52 14.63 21.92
N ALA A 6 -36.40 15.03 22.53
CA ALA A 6 -35.21 15.46 21.81
C ALA A 6 -34.54 14.26 21.12
N LEU A 7 -34.53 14.27 19.78
CA LEU A 7 -33.81 13.30 18.95
C LEU A 7 -32.36 13.79 18.80
N THR A 8 -31.45 13.30 19.65
CA THR A 8 -30.02 13.56 19.53
C THR A 8 -29.44 12.76 18.37
N MET A 9 -29.17 13.44 17.24
CA MET A 9 -28.40 12.88 16.14
C MET A 9 -26.94 12.68 16.57
N LEU A 10 -26.53 11.43 16.74
CA LEU A 10 -25.11 11.06 16.73
C LEU A 10 -24.59 11.21 15.29
N ALA A 11 -24.09 12.39 14.96
CA ALA A 11 -23.24 12.58 13.78
C ALA A 11 -21.90 11.88 14.04
N GLY A 12 -21.82 10.59 13.71
CA GLY A 12 -20.56 9.88 13.66
C GLY A 12 -19.68 10.50 12.58
N CYS A 13 -18.64 11.23 12.97
CA CYS A 13 -17.57 11.67 12.07
C CYS A 13 -16.82 10.43 11.56
N SER A 14 -17.36 9.72 10.58
CA SER A 14 -16.56 8.80 9.77
C SER A 14 -15.65 9.66 8.90
N GLY A 15 -14.43 9.93 9.39
CA GLY A 15 -13.39 10.55 8.59
C GLY A 15 -13.20 9.71 7.32
N ALA A 16 -13.45 10.29 6.16
CA ALA A 16 -13.27 9.59 4.89
C ALA A 16 -11.82 9.06 4.82
N PRO A 17 -11.60 7.82 4.37
CA PRO A 17 -10.25 7.33 4.14
C PRO A 17 -9.52 8.29 3.19
N PRO A 18 -8.19 8.46 3.34
CA PRO A 18 -7.43 9.26 2.40
C PRO A 18 -7.70 8.79 0.97
N ALA A 19 -7.84 9.74 0.05
CA ALA A 19 -7.90 9.39 -1.36
C ALA A 19 -6.62 8.61 -1.73
N ALA A 20 -6.80 7.46 -2.37
CA ALA A 20 -5.69 6.66 -2.84
C ALA A 20 -4.86 7.45 -3.87
N GLN A 21 -3.54 7.39 -3.75
CA GLN A 21 -2.64 8.23 -4.55
C GLN A 21 -1.90 7.38 -5.59
N THR A 22 -1.83 7.87 -6.83
CA THR A 22 -0.99 7.27 -7.87
C THR A 22 0.42 7.85 -7.78
N LEU A 23 1.40 6.98 -7.59
CA LEU A 23 2.82 7.32 -7.56
C LEU A 23 3.40 7.19 -8.97
N SER A 24 4.40 8.04 -9.29
CA SER A 24 5.12 7.91 -10.55
C SER A 24 6.19 6.82 -10.44
N ALA A 25 6.50 6.18 -11.57
CA ALA A 25 7.56 5.17 -11.63
C ALA A 25 8.93 5.72 -11.18
N ARG A 26 9.22 7.00 -11.48
CA ARG A 26 10.49 7.65 -11.09
C ARG A 26 10.61 7.82 -9.59
N ASP A 27 9.52 8.15 -8.91
CA ASP A 27 9.53 8.42 -7.47
C ASP A 27 9.81 7.16 -6.66
N ILE A 28 9.36 6.01 -7.15
CA ILE A 28 9.50 4.73 -6.45
C ILE A 28 10.71 3.91 -6.88
N THR A 29 11.31 4.20 -8.04
CA THR A 29 12.54 3.51 -8.47
C THR A 29 13.80 4.18 -7.94
N ARG A 30 13.68 5.39 -7.42
CA ARG A 30 14.76 6.09 -6.73
C ARG A 30 14.75 5.72 -5.26
N LEU A 31 15.77 4.98 -4.82
CA LEU A 31 15.91 4.64 -3.40
C LEU A 31 16.04 5.93 -2.55
N PRO A 32 15.11 6.21 -1.62
CA PRO A 32 15.20 7.34 -0.71
C PRO A 32 16.47 7.27 0.15
N ARG A 33 17.12 8.43 0.32
CA ARG A 33 18.30 8.57 1.19
C ARG A 33 18.17 9.86 2.01
N PRO A 34 18.11 9.79 3.35
CA PRO A 34 18.03 8.57 4.15
C PRO A 34 16.69 7.83 3.96
N TRP A 35 16.67 6.54 4.32
CA TRP A 35 15.40 5.82 4.41
C TRP A 35 14.57 6.40 5.57
N PRO A 36 13.28 6.72 5.38
CA PRO A 36 12.49 7.34 6.43
C PRO A 36 12.23 6.39 7.60
N THR A 37 12.31 6.91 8.81
CA THR A 37 11.90 6.19 10.03
C THR A 37 10.39 5.96 10.01
N ALA A 38 9.96 4.78 10.48
CA ALA A 38 8.54 4.49 10.66
C ALA A 38 7.87 5.53 11.58
N GLN A 39 6.69 6.00 11.18
CA GLN A 39 5.91 6.93 11.98
C GLN A 39 5.15 6.14 13.06
N ALA A 40 5.39 6.44 14.34
CA ALA A 40 4.64 5.86 15.44
C ALA A 40 3.15 6.24 15.34
N ALA A 41 2.27 5.25 15.44
CA ALA A 41 0.83 5.43 15.40
C ALA A 41 0.14 4.44 16.35
N ALA A 42 -0.97 4.87 16.96
CA ALA A 42 -1.84 4.01 17.76
C ALA A 42 -2.50 2.92 16.90
N ASN A 43 -2.91 1.80 17.52
CA ASN A 43 -3.43 0.64 16.80
C ASN A 43 -4.70 0.93 15.98
N ASP A 44 -5.54 1.84 16.47
CA ASP A 44 -6.79 2.28 15.87
C ASP A 44 -6.65 3.50 14.94
N ALA A 45 -5.50 4.19 14.99
CA ALA A 45 -5.23 5.32 14.10
C ALA A 45 -5.22 4.88 12.62
N PRO A 46 -5.58 5.76 11.66
CA PRO A 46 -5.47 5.45 10.25
C PRO A 46 -4.03 5.05 9.87
N PRO A 47 -3.81 3.92 9.17
CA PRO A 47 -2.48 3.56 8.69
C PRO A 47 -2.00 4.56 7.63
N ARG A 48 -0.68 4.59 7.42
CA ARG A 48 -0.03 5.45 6.42
C ARG A 48 1.08 4.71 5.69
N ILE A 49 1.10 4.86 4.37
CA ILE A 49 2.26 4.55 3.51
C ILE A 49 3.09 5.82 3.39
N LEU A 50 4.34 5.76 3.85
CA LEU A 50 5.27 6.89 3.88
C LEU A 50 6.12 6.95 2.62
N VAL A 51 6.71 5.81 2.24
CA VAL A 51 7.50 5.71 1.02
C VAL A 51 7.43 4.30 0.45
N VAL A 52 7.48 4.22 -0.88
CA VAL A 52 7.54 2.98 -1.64
C VAL A 52 8.82 3.00 -2.45
N TYR A 53 9.59 1.93 -2.37
CA TYR A 53 10.71 1.68 -3.26
C TYR A 53 10.53 0.31 -3.94
N VAL A 54 10.77 0.28 -5.25
CA VAL A 54 10.92 -0.93 -6.05
C VAL A 54 12.17 -0.80 -6.90
N ASN A 55 12.86 -1.90 -7.21
CA ASN A 55 14.07 -1.85 -8.03
C ASN A 55 13.77 -1.44 -9.49
N GLU A 56 12.59 -1.80 -10.00
CA GLU A 56 12.13 -1.47 -11.35
C GLU A 56 10.59 -1.50 -11.46
N THR A 57 10.08 -0.85 -12.51
CA THR A 57 8.65 -0.85 -12.89
C THR A 57 8.40 -1.41 -14.27
N THR A 58 9.47 -1.75 -15.00
CA THR A 58 9.42 -2.46 -16.28
C THR A 58 10.02 -3.83 -15.99
N ILE A 59 9.19 -4.86 -16.03
CA ILE A 59 9.48 -6.18 -15.47
C ILE A 59 9.48 -7.21 -16.60
N SER A 60 10.49 -8.04 -16.66
CA SER A 60 10.66 -9.11 -17.63
C SER A 60 10.54 -10.48 -16.97
N ASN A 61 10.32 -11.51 -17.79
CA ASN A 61 10.36 -12.89 -17.31
C ASN A 61 11.74 -13.22 -16.74
N GLY A 62 11.76 -13.89 -15.59
CA GLY A 62 12.97 -14.27 -14.86
C GLY A 62 13.53 -13.19 -13.93
N ASP A 63 12.98 -11.97 -13.94
CA ASP A 63 13.46 -10.90 -13.08
C ASP A 63 13.22 -11.19 -11.60
N HIS A 64 14.10 -10.65 -10.76
CA HIS A 64 13.90 -10.58 -9.31
C HIS A 64 13.35 -9.22 -8.93
N TRP A 65 12.03 -9.13 -8.86
CA TRP A 65 11.35 -7.91 -8.51
C TRP A 65 11.32 -7.72 -7.00
N ARG A 66 12.01 -6.67 -6.56
CA ARG A 66 12.25 -6.41 -5.14
C ARG A 66 11.69 -5.05 -4.77
N GLY A 67 11.20 -4.96 -3.54
CA GLY A 67 10.76 -3.69 -3.00
C GLY A 67 10.92 -3.59 -1.50
N ARG A 68 10.91 -2.35 -1.05
CA ARG A 68 10.97 -1.95 0.36
C ARG A 68 9.96 -0.83 0.56
N ILE A 69 9.20 -0.89 1.64
CA ILE A 69 8.10 0.05 1.89
C ILE A 69 8.15 0.46 3.36
N ALA A 70 8.13 1.77 3.61
CA ALA A 70 8.02 2.34 4.94
C ALA A 70 6.60 2.83 5.19
N THR A 71 6.12 2.59 6.39
CA THR A 71 4.73 2.82 6.80
C THR A 71 4.69 3.32 8.25
N SER A 72 3.49 3.64 8.73
CA SER A 72 3.26 3.81 10.17
C SER A 72 3.37 2.48 10.92
N THR A 73 3.74 2.52 12.20
CA THR A 73 4.02 1.31 13.01
C THR A 73 2.80 0.42 13.22
N ASN A 74 1.60 0.98 13.13
CA ASN A 74 0.32 0.28 13.30
C ASN A 74 -0.15 -0.50 12.05
N VAL A 75 0.58 -0.45 10.94
CA VAL A 75 0.32 -1.33 9.80
C VAL A 75 0.62 -2.77 10.20
N ALA A 76 -0.41 -3.60 10.13
CA ALA A 76 -0.37 -5.01 10.48
C ALA A 76 -0.04 -5.89 9.26
N SER A 77 -0.52 -5.50 8.07
CA SER A 77 -0.28 -6.22 6.82
C SER A 77 -0.12 -5.25 5.66
N LEU A 78 0.70 -5.63 4.68
CA LEU A 78 0.86 -4.90 3.43
C LEU A 78 0.64 -5.84 2.25
N GLU A 79 -0.42 -5.61 1.50
CA GLU A 79 -0.77 -6.39 0.32
C GLU A 79 -0.38 -5.64 -0.94
N ILE A 80 0.17 -6.37 -1.91
CA ILE A 80 0.48 -5.91 -3.24
C ILE A 80 -0.43 -6.68 -4.19
N ARG A 81 -1.26 -5.96 -4.94
CA ARG A 81 -2.26 -6.53 -5.82
C ARG A 81 -2.16 -5.91 -7.21
N THR A 82 -2.40 -6.73 -8.23
CA THR A 82 -2.71 -6.31 -9.59
C THR A 82 -4.03 -6.96 -10.00
N GLU A 83 -4.48 -6.68 -11.22
CA GLU A 83 -5.62 -7.34 -11.83
C GLU A 83 -5.40 -8.85 -12.05
N SER A 84 -4.15 -9.34 -11.99
CA SER A 84 -3.81 -10.74 -12.32
C SER A 84 -3.20 -11.54 -11.17
N PHE A 85 -2.61 -10.88 -10.17
CA PHE A 85 -2.00 -11.56 -9.03
C PHE A 85 -2.02 -10.68 -7.78
N SER A 86 -1.84 -11.30 -6.62
CA SER A 86 -1.63 -10.59 -5.36
C SER A 86 -0.69 -11.37 -4.46
N PHE A 87 0.07 -10.66 -3.64
CA PHE A 87 0.89 -11.24 -2.58
C PHE A 87 1.01 -10.29 -1.40
N THR A 88 1.47 -10.79 -0.26
CA THR A 88 1.72 -9.99 0.94
C THR A 88 3.22 -9.74 1.07
N ALA A 89 3.60 -8.49 1.31
CA ALA A 89 4.99 -8.17 1.63
C ALA A 89 5.34 -8.64 3.04
N GLN A 90 6.56 -9.16 3.21
CA GLN A 90 7.05 -9.59 4.51
C GLN A 90 7.34 -8.37 5.38
N ARG A 91 6.87 -8.42 6.63
CA ARG A 91 7.22 -7.42 7.64
C ARG A 91 8.62 -7.69 8.17
N SER A 92 9.55 -6.75 8.02
CA SER A 92 10.90 -6.84 8.59
C SER A 92 10.99 -6.18 9.96
N ALA A 93 10.23 -5.10 10.18
CA ALA A 93 10.13 -4.39 11.45
C ALA A 93 8.78 -3.67 11.59
N PHE A 94 8.51 -3.05 12.74
CA PHE A 94 7.35 -2.17 12.87
C PHE A 94 7.46 -1.00 11.88
N GLY A 95 6.54 -0.94 10.92
CA GLY A 95 6.52 0.08 9.88
C GLY A 95 7.41 -0.22 8.68
N GLU A 96 8.12 -1.35 8.63
CA GLU A 96 8.96 -1.74 7.49
C GLU A 96 8.52 -3.07 6.86
N PHE A 97 8.38 -3.05 5.54
CA PHE A 97 8.00 -4.19 4.73
C PHE A 97 8.94 -4.36 3.54
N THR A 98 9.18 -5.60 3.16
CA THR A 98 10.00 -5.98 2.02
C THR A 98 9.36 -7.10 1.22
N PHE A 99 9.64 -7.16 -0.08
CA PHE A 99 9.34 -8.32 -0.89
C PHE A 99 10.49 -8.60 -1.86
N ASP A 100 10.62 -9.86 -2.23
CA ASP A 100 11.48 -10.37 -3.29
C ASP A 100 10.69 -11.45 -4.02
N VAL A 101 10.30 -11.15 -5.25
CA VAL A 101 9.46 -12.02 -6.07
C VAL A 101 10.22 -12.37 -7.35
N HIS A 102 10.38 -13.67 -7.58
CA HIS A 102 10.86 -14.17 -8.85
C HIS A 102 9.71 -14.19 -9.86
N VAL A 103 9.88 -13.45 -10.95
CA VAL A 103 8.85 -13.29 -11.98
C VAL A 103 8.89 -14.50 -12.89
N LEU A 104 7.92 -15.40 -12.71
CA LEU A 104 7.77 -16.58 -13.56
C LEU A 104 7.41 -16.20 -15.00
N ASP A 105 7.62 -17.14 -15.93
CA ASP A 105 7.31 -16.93 -17.33
C ASP A 105 5.85 -16.56 -17.56
N LEU A 106 5.60 -15.29 -17.89
CA LEU A 106 4.28 -14.80 -18.25
C LEU A 106 4.01 -15.08 -19.74
N PRO A 107 2.88 -15.75 -20.06
CA PRO A 107 2.44 -15.91 -21.44
C PRO A 107 2.28 -14.55 -22.15
N PRO A 108 2.53 -14.44 -23.46
CA PRO A 108 2.54 -13.17 -24.18
C PRO A 108 1.29 -12.31 -23.98
N GLN A 109 0.11 -12.93 -23.86
CA GLN A 109 -1.16 -12.22 -23.63
C GLN A 109 -1.23 -11.46 -22.29
N TYR A 110 -0.37 -11.80 -21.32
CA TYR A 110 -0.28 -11.12 -20.03
C TYR A 110 0.82 -10.04 -19.98
N ARG A 111 1.60 -9.87 -21.05
CA ARG A 111 2.68 -8.86 -21.14
C ARG A 111 2.10 -7.52 -21.53
N ARG A 112 1.69 -6.74 -20.54
CA ARG A 112 1.05 -5.43 -20.71
C ARG A 112 1.31 -4.52 -19.51
N GLY A 113 0.79 -3.30 -19.59
CA GLY A 113 0.73 -2.40 -18.44
C GLY A 113 -0.30 -2.89 -17.42
N TYR A 114 0.04 -2.78 -16.14
CA TYR A 114 -0.86 -3.03 -15.01
C TYR A 114 -0.79 -1.88 -14.02
N THR A 115 -1.83 -1.74 -13.21
CA THR A 115 -1.79 -0.85 -12.05
C THR A 115 -1.64 -1.69 -10.80
N LEU A 116 -0.46 -1.61 -10.20
CA LEU A 116 -0.23 -2.21 -8.91
C LEU A 116 -0.91 -1.36 -7.82
N GLN A 117 -1.67 -2.02 -6.97
CA GLN A 117 -2.29 -1.47 -5.78
C GLN A 117 -1.52 -1.96 -4.55
N ILE A 118 -0.96 -1.02 -3.79
CA ILE A 118 -0.32 -1.26 -2.48
C ILE A 118 -1.34 -0.90 -1.42
N ILE A 119 -1.69 -1.87 -0.58
CA ILE A 119 -2.71 -1.73 0.45
C ILE A 119 -2.05 -1.98 1.80
N ALA A 120 -1.85 -0.91 2.58
CA ALA A 120 -1.43 -1.02 3.97
C ALA A 120 -2.67 -1.06 4.87
N ARG A 121 -2.78 -2.08 5.73
CA ARG A 121 -3.95 -2.27 6.62
C ARG A 121 -3.52 -2.40 8.07
N ASN A 122 -4.25 -1.75 8.98
CA ASN A 122 -4.08 -1.94 10.42
C ASN A 122 -4.97 -3.07 10.96
N ALA A 123 -4.82 -3.45 12.23
CA ALA A 123 -5.62 -4.53 12.84
C ALA A 123 -7.13 -4.21 12.94
N GLY A 124 -7.49 -2.93 13.00
CA GLY A 124 -8.88 -2.46 12.97
C GLY A 124 -9.53 -2.47 11.58
N GLY A 125 -8.80 -2.87 10.54
CA GLY A 125 -9.30 -2.97 9.17
C GLY A 125 -9.23 -1.69 8.35
N ALA A 126 -8.83 -0.55 8.94
CA ALA A 126 -8.56 0.68 8.20
C ALA A 126 -7.39 0.50 7.23
N ARG A 127 -7.39 1.25 6.13
CA ARG A 127 -6.43 1.08 5.04
C ARG A 127 -5.92 2.41 4.47
N ASP A 128 -4.69 2.39 3.97
CA ASP A 128 -4.10 3.41 3.10
C ASP A 128 -3.62 2.74 1.81
N GLU A 129 -3.84 3.40 0.68
CA GLU A 129 -3.65 2.81 -0.65
C GLU A 129 -2.77 3.69 -1.54
N ARG A 130 -1.88 3.05 -2.29
CA ARG A 130 -1.10 3.66 -3.37
C ARG A 130 -1.24 2.86 -4.65
N TYR A 131 -1.30 3.56 -5.78
CA TYR A 131 -1.30 2.97 -7.10
C TYR A 131 0.03 3.22 -7.80
N VAL A 132 0.55 2.23 -8.51
CA VAL A 132 1.81 2.30 -9.24
C VAL A 132 1.60 1.70 -10.62
N PRO A 133 1.82 2.46 -11.70
CA PRO A 133 1.85 1.88 -13.02
C PRO A 133 3.12 1.04 -13.19
N ILE A 134 2.96 -0.21 -13.60
CA ILE A 134 4.04 -1.14 -13.97
C ILE A 134 3.80 -1.69 -15.37
N ARG A 135 4.84 -2.25 -15.98
CA ARG A 135 4.76 -2.87 -17.30
C ARG A 135 5.49 -4.20 -17.29
N PHE A 136 4.83 -5.25 -17.77
CA PHE A 136 5.49 -6.51 -18.10
C PHE A 136 5.88 -6.54 -19.58
N LEU A 137 7.11 -7.00 -19.87
CA LEU A 137 7.70 -7.12 -21.22
C LEU A 137 7.61 -8.52 -21.79
#